data_AF-J9G0G5-F1
#
_entry.id   AF-J9G0G5-F1
#
_cell.length_a   1.000
_cell.length_b   1.000
_cell.length_c   1.000
_cell.angle_alpha   90.00
_cell.angle_beta   90.00
_cell.angle_gamma   90.00
#
_symmetry.space_group_name_H-M   'P 1'
#
loop_
_entity.id
_entity.type
_entity.pdbx_description
1 polymer ?
#
loop_
_entity_poly.entity_id
_entity_poly.type
_entity_poly.pdbx_seq_one_letter_code
_entity_poly.pdbx_strand_id
1 'polypeptide(L)' 'MIKRGTKKEGEIRGRWSFATPNFSVLYFGGSHYWDIKELNKKIFSFYDRTGELNDPLMSKEYVEFYPYNEEKD' A
#
# COMPACT_ATOMS: atom_id res chain seq x y z
N MET A 1 22.26 11.17 14.03
CA MET A 1 22.16 9.71 13.76
C MET A 1 21.40 9.52 12.46
N ILE A 2 22.05 9.04 11.40
CA ILE A 2 21.42 8.78 10.11
C ILE A 2 20.70 7.43 10.21
N LYS A 3 19.35 7.42 10.18
CA LYS A 3 18.60 6.18 9.97
C LYS A 3 18.92 5.69 8.56
N ARG A 4 19.76 4.66 8.45
CA ARG A 4 19.89 3.88 7.20
C ARG A 4 18.55 3.20 6.98
N GLY A 5 17.74 3.73 6.07
CA GLY A 5 16.50 3.07 5.67
C GLY A 5 16.87 1.76 4.99
N THR A 6 16.57 0.63 5.62
CA THR A 6 16.71 -0.68 4.97
C THR A 6 15.76 -0.70 3.78
N LYS A 7 16.30 -0.88 2.57
CA LYS A 7 15.51 -1.12 1.36
C LYS A 7 14.59 -2.31 1.64
N LYS A 8 13.28 -2.06 1.66
CA LYS A 8 12.27 -3.12 1.70
C LYS A 8 11.71 -3.26 0.30
N GLU A 9 12.13 -4.30 -0.40
CA GLU A 9 11.51 -4.71 -1.65
C GLU A 9 10.41 -5.72 -1.29
N GLY A 10 9.16 -5.34 -1.54
CA GLY A 10 8.03 -6.26 -1.49
C GLY A 10 7.76 -6.76 -2.89
N GLU A 11 8.03 -8.03 -3.18
CA GLU A 11 7.59 -8.63 -4.43
C GLU A 11 6.11 -9.01 -4.29
N ILE A 12 5.23 -8.22 -4.89
CA ILE A 12 3.81 -8.57 -4.98
C ILE A 12 3.68 -9.63 -6.08
N ARG A 13 3.79 -10.89 -5.69
CA ARG A 13 3.61 -12.05 -6.58
C ARG A 13 2.11 -12.30 -6.78
N GLY A 14 1.53 -11.72 -7.82
CA GLY A 14 0.11 -11.93 -8.13
C GLY A 14 -0.45 -10.95 -9.16
N ARG A 15 -1.68 -11.18 -9.58
CA ARG A 15 -2.42 -10.21 -10.40
C ARG A 15 -2.99 -9.16 -9.47
N TRP A 16 -2.80 -7.90 -9.84
CA TRP A 16 -3.40 -6.77 -9.16
C TRP A 16 -4.11 -5.87 -10.16
N SER A 17 -5.11 -5.15 -9.70
CA SER A 17 -5.83 -4.15 -10.51
C SER A 17 -6.39 -3.05 -9.61
N PHE A 18 -6.65 -1.89 -10.18
CA PHE A 18 -7.51 -0.92 -9.50
C PHE A 18 -8.94 -1.45 -9.46
N ALA A 19 -9.51 -1.49 -8.26
CA ALA A 19 -10.88 -1.96 -8.03
C ALA A 19 -11.92 -0.85 -8.21
N THR A 20 -11.50 0.40 -8.31
CA THR A 20 -12.38 1.56 -8.43
C THR A 20 -12.00 2.45 -9.63
N PRO A 21 -12.97 3.08 -10.32
CA PRO A 21 -12.70 3.96 -11.46
C PRO A 21 -11.86 5.21 -11.13
N ASN A 22 -11.88 5.66 -9.88
CA ASN A 22 -11.07 6.77 -9.40
C ASN A 22 -9.65 6.32 -8.97
N PHE A 23 -9.30 5.05 -9.19
CA PHE A 23 -8.00 4.47 -8.85
C PHE A 23 -7.63 4.58 -7.36
N SER A 24 -8.63 4.71 -6.46
CA SER A 24 -8.39 4.84 -5.02
C SER A 24 -8.26 3.51 -4.28
N VAL A 25 -8.49 2.37 -4.92
CA VAL A 25 -8.36 1.04 -4.30
C VAL A 25 -7.57 0.12 -5.22
N LEU A 26 -6.48 -0.45 -4.71
CA LEU A 26 -5.76 -1.56 -5.35
C LEU A 26 -6.27 -2.88 -4.79
N TYR A 27 -6.52 -3.86 -5.64
CA TYR A 27 -6.95 -5.20 -5.27
C TYR A 27 -5.88 -6.23 -5.64
N PHE A 28 -5.61 -7.16 -4.73
CA PHE A 28 -4.57 -8.19 -4.87
C PHE A 28 -5.12 -9.63 -4.93
N GLY A 29 -6.44 -9.81 -4.88
CA GLY A 29 -7.05 -11.14 -4.75
C GLY A 29 -7.47 -11.45 -3.31
N GLY A 30 -8.36 -12.42 -3.13
CA GLY A 30 -8.66 -12.99 -1.79
C GLY A 30 -9.15 -12.00 -0.74
N SER A 31 -9.93 -11.00 -1.16
CA SER A 31 -10.40 -9.88 -0.32
C SER A 31 -9.28 -9.06 0.34
N HIS A 32 -8.11 -9.02 -0.29
CA HIS A 32 -7.00 -8.14 0.10
C HIS A 32 -6.96 -6.90 -0.80
N TYR A 33 -6.96 -5.73 -0.14
CA TYR A 33 -7.07 -4.43 -0.78
C TYR A 33 -6.11 -3.44 -0.15
N TRP A 34 -5.60 -2.50 -0.95
CA TRP A 34 -5.02 -1.26 -0.43
C TRP A 34 -5.93 -0.09 -0.78
N ASP A 35 -6.57 0.50 0.24
CA ASP A 35 -7.36 1.71 0.07
C ASP A 35 -6.40 2.92 0.12
N ILE A 36 -6.10 3.49 -1.04
CA ILE A 36 -5.13 4.57 -1.23
C ILE A 36 -5.64 5.83 -0.54
N LYS A 37 -4.83 6.35 0.38
CA LYS A 37 -5.09 7.60 1.08
C LYS A 37 -4.34 8.76 0.44
N GLU A 38 -3.07 8.57 0.13
CA GLU A 38 -2.23 9.59 -0.50
C GLU A 38 -1.25 8.94 -1.47
N LEU A 39 -1.18 9.45 -2.69
CA LEU A 39 -0.21 9.02 -3.70
C LEU A 39 0.36 10.25 -4.38
N ASN A 40 1.59 10.63 -4.00
CA ASN A 40 2.32 11.73 -4.62
C ASN A 40 3.83 11.49 -4.62
N LYS A 41 4.61 12.46 -5.11
CA LYS A 41 6.07 12.35 -5.24
C LYS A 41 6.83 12.21 -3.92
N LYS A 42 6.18 12.46 -2.77
CA LYS A 42 6.82 12.42 -1.43
C LYS A 42 6.38 11.22 -0.62
N ILE A 43 5.15 10.76 -0.80
CA ILE A 43 4.56 9.68 0.00
C ILE A 43 3.59 8.85 -0.84
N PHE A 44 3.58 7.56 -0.56
CA PHE A 44 2.52 6.64 -0.92
C PHE A 44 1.98 6.02 0.37
N SER A 45 0.75 6.36 0.74
CA SER A 45 0.07 5.86 1.93
C SER A 45 -1.29 5.25 1.61
N PHE A 46 -1.61 4.20 2.34
CA PHE A 46 -2.83 3.42 2.13
C PHE A 46 -3.23 2.71 3.42
N TYR A 47 -4.47 2.23 3.44
CA TYR A 47 -4.91 1.24 4.41
C TYR A 47 -4.77 -0.16 3.78
N ASP A 48 -3.92 -1.00 4.36
CA ASP A 48 -3.85 -2.42 4.02
C ASP A 48 -5.06 -3.12 4.65
N ARG A 49 -6.05 -3.46 3.83
CA ARG A 49 -7.36 -3.97 4.24
C ARG A 49 -7.52 -5.43 3.84
N THR A 50 -7.98 -6.24 4.78
CA THR A 50 -8.49 -7.60 4.52
C THR A 50 -9.97 -7.66 4.83
N GLY A 51 -10.78 -8.23 3.93
CA GLY A 51 -12.22 -8.31 4.05
C GLY A 51 -12.95 -7.13 3.39
N GLU A 52 -14.25 -7.29 3.16
CA GLU A 52 -15.08 -6.32 2.45
C GLU A 52 -15.48 -5.12 3.33
N LEU A 53 -15.88 -4.02 2.69
CA LEU A 53 -16.44 -2.87 3.43
C LEU A 53 -17.71 -3.31 4.16
N ASN A 54 -17.83 -2.91 5.43
CA ASN A 54 -18.91 -3.27 6.36
C ASN A 54 -18.91 -4.74 6.85
N ASP A 55 -17.89 -5.53 6.51
CA ASP A 55 -17.69 -6.84 7.15
C ASP A 55 -17.23 -6.64 8.61
N PRO A 56 -17.90 -7.24 9.62
CA PRO A 56 -17.47 -7.17 11.02
C PRO A 56 -16.06 -7.71 11.28
N LEU A 57 -15.58 -8.61 10.41
CA LEU A 57 -14.24 -9.19 10.48
C LEU A 57 -13.22 -8.42 9.63
N MET A 58 -13.63 -7.30 9.01
CA MET A 58 -12.72 -6.45 8.26
C MET A 58 -11.62 -5.90 9.17
N SER A 59 -10.38 -6.01 8.70
CA SER A 59 -9.22 -5.41 9.34
C SER A 59 -8.59 -4.41 8.39
N LYS A 60 -7.99 -3.36 8.96
CA LYS A 60 -7.16 -2.42 8.20
C LYS A 60 -5.98 -1.91 9.01
N GLU A 61 -4.82 -1.83 8.39
CA GLU A 61 -3.61 -1.23 8.96
C GLU A 61 -3.15 -0.05 8.11
N TYR A 62 -2.71 1.04 8.74
CA TYR A 62 -2.20 2.19 8.01
C TYR A 62 -0.73 2.00 7.67
N VAL A 63 -0.39 2.11 6.39
CA VAL A 63 0.97 1.92 5.86
C VAL A 63 1.41 3.18 5.12
N GLU A 64 2.68 3.55 5.33
CA GLU A 64 3.34 4.64 4.60
C GLU A 64 4.63 4.15 3.96
N PHE A 65 4.76 4.42 2.67
CA PHE A 65 6.00 4.29 1.92
C PHE A 65 6.48 5.66 1.49
N TYR A 66 7.79 5.84 1.62
CA TYR A 66 8.51 7.02 1.14
C TYR A 66 9.37 6.58 -0.04
N PRO A 67 9.50 7.41 -1.09
CA PRO A 67 10.37 7.12 -2.21
C PRO A 67 11.77 6.76 -1.73
N TYR A 68 12.34 5.70 -2.30
CA TYR A 68 13.72 5.35 -2.06
C TYR A 68 14.63 6.47 -2.59
N ASN A 69 15.66 6.82 -1.84
CA ASN A 69 16.61 7.85 -2.25
C ASN A 69 17.96 7.17 -2.54
N GLU A 70 18.24 6.98 -3.83
CA GLU A 70 19.41 6.23 -4.32
C GLU A 70 20.75 6.91 -3.99
N GLU A 71 20.76 8.22 -3.73
CA GLU A 71 21.97 9.02 -3.43
C GLU A 71 22.60 8.76 -2.04
N LYS A 72 22.12 7.76 -1.29
CA LYS A 72 22.56 7.46 0.09
C LYS A 72 23.24 6.10 0.27
N ASP A 73 23.51 5.37 -0.80
CA ASP A 73 24.28 4.11 -0.77
C ASP A 73 25.71 4.28 -1.33
#